data_AF-A0A1F7R7F3-F1
#
_entry.id   AF-A0A1F7R7F3-F1
#
_cell.length_a   1.000
_cell.length_b   1.000
_cell.length_c   1.000
_cell.angle_alpha   90.00
_cell.angle_beta   90.00
_cell.angle_gamma   90.00
#
_symmetry.space_group_name_H-M   'P 1'
#
loop_
_entity.id
_entity.type
_entity.pdbx_description
1 polymer ?
#
loop_
_entity_poly.entity_id
_entity_poly.type
_entity_poly.pdbx_seq_one_letter_code
_entity_poly.pdbx_strand_id
1 'polypeptide(L)'
;MDKYTILIIFNLPFVIFGIFSALARYKESSLGRLSLLLRLVFWVLIGLGIIFGQQIYDYLVQNDLTNSQPLSLADVVLVTGVNFCLFLSIRAYTRLDHTERRLSDLQEKMSIELSKKDRG
;
A
#
# COMPACT_ATOMS: atom_id res chain seq x y z
N MET A 1 6.71 -27.38 -3.82
CA MET A 1 6.48 -25.97 -4.18
C MET A 1 7.53 -25.14 -3.47
N ASP A 2 8.28 -24.31 -4.20
CA ASP A 2 9.32 -23.49 -3.58
C ASP A 2 8.70 -22.39 -2.72
N LYS A 3 9.36 -22.13 -1.59
CA LYS A 3 8.94 -21.11 -0.61
C LYS A 3 8.85 -19.71 -1.25
N TYR A 4 9.72 -19.44 -2.22
CA TYR A 4 9.71 -18.23 -3.03
C TYR A 4 8.46 -18.13 -3.93
N THR A 5 7.97 -19.24 -4.49
CA THR A 5 6.72 -19.26 -5.26
C THR A 5 5.52 -18.92 -4.38
N ILE A 6 5.49 -19.45 -3.15
CA ILE A 6 4.42 -19.15 -2.18
C ILE A 6 4.44 -17.68 -1.79
N LEU A 7 5.63 -17.12 -1.53
CA LEU A 7 5.81 -15.69 -1.26
C LEU A 7 5.23 -14.83 -2.39
N ILE A 8 5.56 -15.16 -3.64
CA ILE A 8 5.06 -14.46 -4.82
C ILE A 8 3.54 -14.55 -4.88
N ILE A 9 2.96 -15.76 -4.87
CA ILE A 9 1.51 -15.96 -5.02
C ILE A 9 0.72 -15.24 -3.92
N PHE A 10 1.21 -15.25 -2.67
CA PHE A 10 0.55 -14.56 -1.57
C PHE A 10 0.67 -13.04 -1.66
N ASN A 11 1.81 -12.51 -2.11
CA ASN A 11 2.07 -11.07 -2.08
C ASN A 11 1.68 -10.34 -3.37
N LEU A 12 1.67 -11.02 -4.53
CA LEU A 12 1.31 -10.42 -5.81
C LEU A 12 -0.07 -9.75 -5.81
N PRO A 13 -1.13 -10.36 -5.26
CA PRO A 13 -2.47 -9.76 -5.22
C PRO A 13 -2.49 -8.44 -4.46
N PHE A 14 -1.70 -8.30 -3.38
CA PHE A 14 -1.61 -7.05 -2.62
C PHE A 14 -0.94 -5.95 -3.41
N VAL A 15 0.15 -6.25 -4.12
CA VAL A 15 0.84 -5.29 -4.99
C VAL A 15 -0.08 -4.82 -6.11
N ILE A 16 -0.76 -5.76 -6.78
CA ILE A 16 -1.71 -5.46 -7.85
C ILE A 16 -2.84 -4.57 -7.30
N PHE A 17 -3.45 -4.95 -6.17
CA PHE A 17 -4.51 -4.15 -5.56
C PHE A 17 -4.02 -2.76 -5.18
N GLY A 18 -2.80 -2.65 -4.65
CA GLY A 18 -2.13 -1.40 -4.34
C GLY A 18 -2.05 -0.46 -5.55
N ILE A 19 -1.58 -0.99 -6.68
CA ILE A 19 -1.48 -0.27 -7.96
C ILE A 19 -2.87 0.16 -8.45
N PHE A 20 -3.84 -0.77 -8.51
CA PHE A 20 -5.20 -0.45 -8.93
C PHE A 20 -5.86 0.60 -8.04
N SER A 21 -5.64 0.53 -6.73
CA SER A 21 -6.19 1.52 -5.79
C SER A 21 -5.59 2.91 -6.00
N ALA A 22 -4.31 3.01 -6.34
CA ALA A 22 -3.66 4.28 -6.67
C ALA A 22 -4.20 4.87 -7.98
N LEU A 23 -4.39 4.02 -9.01
CA LEU A 23 -4.96 4.41 -10.29
C LEU A 23 -6.42 4.86 -10.16
N ALA A 24 -7.24 4.10 -9.43
CA ALA A 24 -8.65 4.44 -9.20
C ALA A 24 -8.79 5.82 -8.55
N ARG A 25 -7.96 6.12 -7.54
CA ARG A 25 -7.99 7.41 -6.85
C ARG A 25 -7.47 8.57 -7.69
N TYR A 26 -6.49 8.32 -8.55
CA TYR A 26 -6.05 9.32 -9.52
C TYR A 26 -7.16 9.65 -10.53
N LYS A 27 -7.88 8.62 -10.99
CA LYS A 27 -9.05 8.81 -11.86
C LYS A 27 -10.15 9.63 -11.17
N GLU A 28 -10.36 9.44 -9.88
CA GLU A 28 -11.30 10.25 -9.06
C GLU A 28 -10.81 11.67 -8.76
N SER A 29 -9.67 12.12 -9.32
CA SER A 29 -9.03 13.42 -9.03
C SER A 29 -8.71 13.66 -7.54
N SER A 30 -8.82 12.64 -6.70
CA SER A 30 -8.49 12.71 -5.27
C SER A 30 -6.97 12.69 -5.02
N LEU A 31 -6.16 12.44 -6.06
CA LEU A 31 -4.71 12.23 -5.97
C LEU A 31 -3.98 13.05 -7.05
N GLY A 32 -2.98 13.84 -6.63
CA GLY A 32 -2.10 14.57 -7.55
C GLY A 32 -1.14 13.64 -8.32
N ARG A 33 -0.62 14.11 -9.47
CA ARG A 33 0.28 13.33 -10.35
C ARG A 33 1.53 12.83 -9.64
N LEU A 34 2.17 13.68 -8.82
CA LEU A 34 3.37 13.34 -8.05
C LEU A 34 3.09 12.24 -7.02
N SER A 35 1.95 12.33 -6.33
CA SER A 35 1.53 11.36 -5.32
C SER A 35 1.14 10.01 -5.94
N LEU A 36 0.58 10.00 -7.15
CA LEU A 36 0.39 8.76 -7.92
C LEU A 36 1.74 8.13 -8.27
N LEU A 37 2.69 8.92 -8.77
CA LEU A 37 4.00 8.41 -9.19
C LEU A 37 4.74 7.76 -8.01
N LEU A 38 4.77 8.45 -6.86
CA LEU A 38 5.36 7.89 -5.64
C LEU A 38 4.67 6.59 -5.20
N ARG A 39 3.34 6.53 -5.22
CA ARG A 39 2.59 5.30 -4.87
C ARG A 39 2.86 4.16 -5.85
N LEU A 40 2.94 4.44 -7.16
CA LEU A 40 3.27 3.44 -8.17
C LEU A 40 4.70 2.94 -8.00
N VAL A 41 5.68 3.84 -7.87
CA VAL A 41 7.09 3.47 -7.64
C VAL A 41 7.21 2.62 -6.38
N PHE A 42 6.54 3.00 -5.29
CA PHE A 42 6.53 2.23 -4.05
C PHE A 42 6.01 0.81 -4.24
N TRP A 43 4.84 0.63 -4.87
CA TRP A 43 4.27 -0.70 -5.11
C TRP A 43 5.10 -1.52 -6.09
N VAL A 44 5.64 -0.90 -7.15
CA VAL A 44 6.54 -1.57 -8.11
C VAL A 44 7.81 -2.03 -7.43
N LEU A 45 8.41 -1.21 -6.54
CA LEU A 45 9.62 -1.56 -5.80
C LEU A 45 9.39 -2.75 -4.86
N ILE A 46 8.24 -2.78 -4.17
CA ILE A 46 7.83 -3.95 -3.37
C ILE A 46 7.66 -5.18 -4.25
N GLY A 47 6.97 -5.06 -5.39
CA GLY A 47 6.77 -6.16 -6.33
C GLY A 47 8.08 -6.71 -6.88
N LEU A 48 9.01 -5.84 -7.28
CA LEU A 48 10.35 -6.22 -7.73
C LEU A 48 11.13 -6.93 -6.61
N GLY A 49 11.10 -6.41 -5.39
CA GLY A 49 11.75 -7.06 -4.25
C GLY A 49 11.26 -8.49 -4.00
N ILE A 50 9.95 -8.73 -4.17
CA ILE A 50 9.36 -10.06 -4.02
C ILE A 50 9.75 -10.99 -5.17
N ILE A 51 9.70 -10.52 -6.41
CA ILE A 51 10.01 -11.32 -7.62
C ILE A 51 11.51 -11.67 -7.67
N PHE A 52 12.37 -10.69 -7.41
CA PHE A 52 13.82 -10.86 -7.45
C PHE A 52 14.41 -11.42 -6.16
N GLY A 53 13.60 -11.64 -5.12
CA GLY A 53 14.08 -12.11 -3.81
C GLY A 53 14.93 -13.40 -3.89
N GLN A 54 14.55 -14.34 -4.77
CA GLN A 54 15.33 -15.56 -4.98
C GLN A 54 16.67 -15.27 -5.67
N GLN A 55 16.68 -14.49 -6.75
CA GLN A 55 17.91 -14.17 -7.48
C GLN A 55 18.89 -13.36 -6.61
N ILE A 56 18.37 -12.44 -5.80
CA ILE A 56 19.17 -11.67 -4.84
C ILE A 56 19.82 -12.62 -3.85
N TYR A 57 19.05 -13.55 -3.26
CA TYR A 57 19.58 -14.53 -2.32
C TYR A 57 20.67 -15.42 -2.97
N ASP A 58 20.39 -15.96 -4.15
CA ASP A 58 21.33 -16.82 -4.88
C ASP A 58 22.62 -16.06 -5.24
N TYR A 59 22.52 -14.78 -5.59
CA TYR A 59 23.68 -13.92 -5.83
C TYR A 59 24.50 -13.68 -4.56
N LEU A 60 23.86 -13.43 -3.41
CA LEU A 60 24.58 -13.21 -2.15
C LEU A 60 25.28 -14.48 -1.66
N VAL A 61 24.67 -15.65 -1.87
CA VAL A 61 25.28 -16.95 -1.54
C VAL A 61 26.43 -17.30 -2.49
N GLN A 62 26.28 -17.07 -3.79
CA GLN A 62 27.35 -17.33 -4.78
C GLN A 62 28.61 -16.48 -4.57
N ASN A 63 28.47 -15.29 -3.97
CA ASN A 63 29.60 -14.40 -3.68
C ASN A 63 30.15 -14.58 -2.25
N ASP A 64 29.73 -15.61 -1.51
CA ASP A 64 30.09 -15.85 -0.10
C ASP A 64 29.78 -14.65 0.83
N LEU A 65 28.89 -13.76 0.40
CA LEU A 65 28.52 -12.54 1.14
C LEU A 65 27.59 -12.88 2.31
N THR A 66 26.94 -14.05 2.29
CA THR A 66 26.04 -14.52 3.35
C THR A 66 26.07 -16.03 3.53
N ASN A 67 26.12 -16.49 4.78
CA ASN A 67 25.97 -17.89 5.18
C ASN A 67 24.58 -18.17 5.81
N SER A 68 23.61 -17.31 5.50
CA SER A 68 22.25 -17.40 6.05
C SER A 68 21.56 -18.68 5.58
N GLN A 69 20.67 -19.22 6.42
CA GLN A 69 19.83 -20.34 6.03
C GLN A 69 18.85 -19.90 4.92
N PRO A 70 18.50 -20.80 3.99
CA PRO A 70 17.53 -20.49 2.95
C PRO A 70 16.20 -20.07 3.57
N LEU A 71 15.53 -19.14 2.89
CA LEU A 71 14.29 -18.47 3.34
C LEU A 71 13.40 -19.39 4.18
N SER A 72 13.13 -19.00 5.44
CA SER A 72 12.25 -19.78 6.30
C SER A 72 10.79 -19.55 5.91
N LEU A 73 9.93 -20.54 6.16
CA LEU A 73 8.48 -20.37 6.04
C LEU A 73 7.97 -19.28 6.99
N ALA A 74 8.62 -19.12 8.16
CA ALA A 74 8.32 -18.06 9.10
C ALA A 74 8.58 -16.66 8.50
N ASP A 75 9.68 -16.50 7.75
CA ASP A 75 10.03 -15.23 7.11
C ASP A 75 9.02 -14.86 6.02
N VAL A 76 8.57 -15.85 5.24
CA VAL A 76 7.51 -15.67 4.24
C VAL A 76 6.22 -15.15 4.90
N VAL A 77 5.82 -15.74 6.02
CA VAL A 77 4.63 -15.32 6.76
C VAL A 77 4.81 -13.92 7.36
N LEU A 78 5.96 -13.61 7.93
CA LEU A 78 6.27 -12.28 8.48
C LEU A 78 6.25 -11.20 7.41
N VAL A 79 6.93 -11.41 6.28
CA VAL A 79 6.92 -10.46 5.15
C VAL A 79 5.50 -10.24 4.63
N THR A 80 4.73 -11.32 4.50
CA THR A 80 3.33 -11.24 4.09
C THR A 80 2.48 -10.47 5.11
N GLY A 81 2.70 -10.71 6.41
CA GLY A 81 2.01 -10.03 7.50
C GLY A 81 2.31 -8.53 7.56
N VAL A 82 3.56 -8.14 7.33
CA VAL A 82 3.98 -6.73 7.24
C VAL A 82 3.33 -6.06 6.04
N ASN A 83 3.38 -6.70 4.87
CA ASN A 83 2.75 -6.19 3.65
C ASN A 83 1.22 -6.04 3.83
N PHE A 84 0.59 -6.99 4.50
CA PHE A 84 -0.82 -6.94 4.87
C PHE A 84 -1.16 -5.80 5.83
N CYS A 85 -0.37 -5.60 6.90
CA CYS A 85 -0.57 -4.50 7.84
C CYS A 85 -0.39 -3.14 7.16
N LEU A 86 0.62 -3.02 6.29
CA LEU A 86 0.87 -1.81 5.51
C LEU A 86 -0.30 -1.53 4.57
N PHE A 87 -0.79 -2.56 3.87
CA PHE A 87 -1.95 -2.48 3.01
C PHE A 87 -3.21 -2.00 3.77
N LEU A 88 -3.48 -2.60 4.93
CA LEU A 88 -4.57 -2.20 5.81
C LEU A 88 -4.41 -0.74 6.28
N SER A 89 -3.20 -0.33 6.64
CA SER A 89 -2.91 1.03 7.08
C SER A 89 -3.21 2.04 5.97
N ILE A 90 -2.72 1.80 4.75
CA ILE A 90 -3.01 2.65 3.58
C ILE A 90 -4.52 2.73 3.33
N ARG A 91 -5.23 1.60 3.45
CA ARG A 91 -6.68 1.55 3.30
C ARG A 91 -7.43 2.29 4.41
N ALA A 92 -6.93 2.23 5.65
CA ALA A 92 -7.51 2.91 6.80
C ALA A 92 -7.32 4.43 6.69
N TYR A 93 -6.08 4.88 6.48
CA TYR A 93 -5.74 6.30 6.29
C TYR A 93 -6.57 6.94 5.19
N THR A 94 -6.73 6.23 4.08
CA THR A 94 -7.48 6.78 2.96
C THR A 94 -8.98 6.86 3.20
N ARG A 95 -9.58 5.97 3.99
CA ARG A 95 -10.98 6.11 4.42
C ARG A 95 -11.14 7.27 5.41
N LEU A 96 -10.15 7.48 6.26
CA LEU A 96 -10.14 8.54 7.27
C LEU A 96 -10.18 9.94 6.62
N ASP A 97 -9.35 10.19 5.61
CA ASP A 97 -9.33 11.46 4.85
C ASP A 97 -10.68 11.76 4.18
N HIS A 98 -11.37 10.75 3.63
CA HIS A 98 -12.71 10.95 3.07
C HIS A 98 -13.77 11.28 4.12
N THR A 99 -13.68 10.68 5.31
CA THR A 99 -14.60 10.97 6.42
C THR A 99 -14.36 12.38 6.95
N GLU A 100 -13.10 12.78 7.09
CA GLU A 100 -12.70 14.09 7.60
C GLU A 100 -13.19 15.22 6.68
N ARG A 101 -13.02 15.08 5.36
CA ARG A 101 -13.57 16.02 4.38
C ARG A 101 -15.08 16.14 4.46
N ARG A 102 -15.81 15.02 4.55
CA ARG A 102 -17.26 15.02 4.69
C ARG A 102 -17.73 15.69 5.98
N LEU A 103 -16.98 15.51 7.07
CA LEU A 103 -17.27 16.14 8.35
C LEU A 103 -17.11 17.66 8.25
N SER A 104 -16.03 18.11 7.61
CA SER A 104 -15.75 19.53 7.37
C SER A 104 -16.85 20.18 6.52
N ASP A 105 -17.27 19.54 5.43
CA ASP A 105 -18.36 20.04 4.56
C ASP A 105 -19.70 20.12 5.31
N LEU A 106 -19.99 19.19 6.22
CA LEU A 106 -21.19 19.19 7.05
C LEU A 106 -21.16 20.31 8.08
N GLN A 107 -20.02 20.53 8.75
CA GLN A 107 -19.83 21.64 9.68
C GLN A 107 -20.01 22.99 8.99
N GLU A 108 -19.45 23.14 7.79
CA GLU A 108 -19.63 24.35 6.99
C GLU A 108 -21.11 24.60 6.67
N LYS A 109 -21.83 23.59 6.19
CA LYS A 109 -23.27 23.70 5.90
C LYS A 109 -24.10 24.09 7.13
N MET A 110 -23.85 23.46 8.27
CA MET A 110 -24.56 23.79 9.52
C MET A 110 -24.28 25.24 9.96
N SER A 111 -23.05 25.73 9.80
CA SER A 111 -22.70 27.11 10.16
C SER A 111 -23.44 28.14 9.30
N ILE A 112 -23.61 27.85 8.01
CA ILE A 112 -24.33 28.73 7.07
C ILE A 112 -25.83 28.73 7.38
N GLU A 113 -26.42 27.56 7.64
CA GLU A 113 -27.84 27.48 8.00
C GLU A 113 -28.16 28.20 9.31
N LEU A 114 -27.31 28.03 10.33
CA LEU A 114 -27.44 28.75 11.60
C LEU A 114 -27.28 30.26 11.41
N SER A 115 -26.28 30.71 10.63
CA SER A 115 -26.10 32.14 10.35
C SER A 115 -27.26 32.74 9.54
N LYS A 116 -27.90 31.96 8.67
CA LYS A 116 -29.07 32.42 7.90
C LYS A 116 -30.30 32.54 8.78
N LYS A 117 -30.46 31.64 9.75
CA LYS A 117 -31.56 31.65 10.73
C LYS A 117 -31.47 32.80 11.74
N ASP A 118 -30.27 33.30 12.03
CA ASP A 118 -30.04 34.40 12.97
C ASP A 118 -30.23 35.80 12.34
N ARG A 119 -30.18 35.90 11.00
CA ARG A 119 -30.36 37.17 10.26
C ARG A 119 -31.77 37.41 9.71
N GLY A 120 -32.70 36.48 9.91
CA GLY A 120 -34.10 36.58 9.45
C GLY A 120 -35.08 36.43 10.59
#